data_AF-Q6ANX4-F1
#
_entry.id   AF-Q6ANX4-F1
#
_cell.length_a   1.000
_cell.length_b   1.000
_cell.length_c   1.000
_cell.angle_alpha   90.00
_cell.angle_beta   90.00
_cell.angle_gamma   90.00
#
_symmetry.space_group_name_H-M   'P 1'
#
loop_
_entity.id
_entity.type
_entity.pdbx_description
1 polymer ?
#
loop_
_entity_poly.entity_id
_entity_poly.type
_entity_poly.pdbx_seq_one_letter_code
_entity_poly.pdbx_strand_id
1 'polypeptide(L)'
;MKKIINGIKVFVVAATMATITTGCASTTHTNSVPEPVCQLPSGYLLDPAFATARQTLANRECSYQFETIFKTLLDISEGDPTEANKEKFSKLLVWAKSQGIISKIQAKEYYTRYFSHRFISLPDDYQTCSYCSNLKSLRGDWQAELADKERGLVGAANDKVTYAKASDDLTKLDLIMEAACDACQAE
;
A
#
# COMPACT_ATOMS: atom_id res chain seq x y z
N MET A 1 -26.01 33.89 86.11
CA MET A 1 -25.25 33.61 87.36
C MET A 1 -24.43 32.33 87.17
N LYS A 2 -23.20 32.28 87.71
CA LYS A 2 -22.29 31.12 87.90
C LYS A 2 -21.56 30.50 86.67
N LYS A 3 -20.50 31.21 86.25
CA LYS A 3 -19.05 30.86 86.26
C LYS A 3 -18.56 29.39 86.51
N ILE A 4 -17.44 29.07 85.82
CA ILE A 4 -16.23 28.24 86.20
C ILE A 4 -16.28 26.72 85.90
N ILE A 5 -15.25 25.94 85.52
CA ILE A 5 -13.83 26.01 85.01
C ILE A 5 -13.44 24.54 84.62
N ASN A 6 -12.49 24.37 83.68
CA ASN A 6 -11.51 23.29 83.39
C ASN A 6 -11.65 21.85 83.96
N GLY A 7 -11.14 20.89 83.16
CA GLY A 7 -10.37 19.78 83.72
C GLY A 7 -10.16 18.57 82.81
N ILE A 8 -9.02 18.54 82.10
CA ILE A 8 -8.44 17.35 81.44
C ILE A 8 -8.22 16.22 82.44
N LYS A 9 -8.61 14.97 82.13
CA LYS A 9 -7.82 13.77 82.48
C LYS A 9 -7.93 12.65 81.44
N VAL A 10 -6.74 12.27 81.00
CA VAL A 10 -6.27 11.15 80.19
C VAL A 10 -6.90 9.80 80.59
N PHE A 11 -7.24 8.98 79.59
CA PHE A 11 -7.27 7.52 79.71
C PHE A 11 -6.53 6.89 78.53
N VAL A 12 -5.49 6.14 78.86
CA VAL A 12 -4.65 5.32 77.97
C VAL A 12 -5.28 3.93 77.90
N VAL A 13 -5.63 3.43 76.71
CA VAL A 13 -5.73 1.98 76.39
C VAL A 13 -5.47 1.85 74.88
N ALA A 14 -4.24 1.54 74.50
CA ALA A 14 -3.78 0.23 74.04
C ALA A 14 -4.26 -0.13 72.63
N ALA A 15 -3.30 -0.06 71.69
CA ALA A 15 -3.41 -0.45 70.30
C ALA A 15 -3.52 -1.96 70.14
N THR A 16 -4.46 -2.41 69.32
CA THR A 16 -4.42 -3.72 68.67
C THR A 16 -4.84 -3.59 67.22
N MET A 17 -3.92 -4.01 66.36
CA MET A 17 -3.97 -4.01 64.89
C MET A 17 -5.25 -4.66 64.33
N ALA A 18 -5.92 -3.95 63.43
CA ALA A 18 -6.81 -4.53 62.43
C ALA A 18 -6.23 -4.19 61.06
N THR A 19 -5.72 -5.22 60.37
CA THR A 19 -5.21 -5.14 59.00
C THR A 19 -6.37 -4.89 58.04
N ILE A 20 -6.47 -3.67 57.51
CA ILE A 20 -7.35 -3.35 56.38
C ILE A 20 -6.55 -3.65 55.13
N THR A 21 -6.87 -4.74 54.45
CA THR A 21 -6.40 -5.00 53.09
C THR A 21 -7.09 -4.01 52.15
N THR A 22 -6.44 -2.89 51.87
CA THR A 22 -6.77 -2.05 50.71
C THR A 22 -6.37 -2.81 49.44
N GLY A 23 -7.33 -3.56 48.89
CA GLY A 23 -7.25 -3.97 47.49
C GLY A 23 -7.32 -2.72 46.63
N CYS A 24 -6.23 -2.38 45.93
CA CYS A 24 -6.29 -1.42 44.84
C CYS A 24 -7.13 -2.06 43.74
N ALA A 25 -8.38 -1.61 43.61
CA ALA A 25 -9.13 -1.85 42.39
C ALA A 25 -8.43 -1.06 41.28
N SER A 26 -7.51 -1.71 40.57
CA SER A 26 -7.09 -1.25 39.26
C SER A 26 -8.30 -1.34 38.35
N THR A 27 -9.05 -0.24 38.24
CA THR A 27 -9.89 0.01 37.08
C THR A 27 -8.95 0.01 35.88
N THR A 28 -8.83 -1.13 35.22
CA THR A 28 -8.31 -1.21 33.86
C THR A 28 -9.30 -0.44 32.99
N HIS A 29 -9.10 0.88 32.90
CA HIS A 29 -9.56 1.64 31.75
C HIS A 29 -8.77 1.09 30.57
N THR A 30 -9.32 0.06 29.93
CA THR A 30 -9.04 -0.22 28.53
C THR A 30 -9.61 0.97 27.75
N ASN A 31 -8.84 2.06 27.70
CA ASN A 31 -8.97 3.03 26.64
C ASN A 31 -8.49 2.30 25.37
N SER A 32 -9.33 1.43 24.82
CA SER A 32 -9.16 0.95 23.46
C SER A 32 -9.36 2.18 22.59
N VAL A 33 -8.25 2.82 22.20
CA VAL A 33 -8.25 3.75 21.07
C VAL A 33 -8.83 2.95 19.91
N PRO A 34 -9.98 3.35 19.33
CA PRO A 34 -10.53 2.63 18.19
C PRO A 34 -9.45 2.58 17.11
N GLU A 35 -9.04 1.38 16.70
CA GLU A 35 -8.10 1.26 15.59
C GLU A 35 -8.72 1.93 14.35
N PRO A 36 -7.90 2.63 13.56
CA PRO A 36 -8.35 3.24 12.32
C PRO A 36 -8.92 2.17 11.38
N VAL A 37 -10.20 2.29 11.02
CA VAL A 37 -10.81 1.40 10.04
C VAL A 37 -10.35 1.80 8.65
N CYS A 38 -9.41 1.05 8.08
CA CYS A 38 -8.91 1.25 6.71
C CYS A 38 -9.85 0.60 5.69
N GLN A 39 -10.89 1.33 5.28
CA GLN A 39 -11.89 0.83 4.34
C GLN A 39 -11.30 0.66 2.93
N LEU A 40 -11.44 -0.53 2.34
CA LEU A 40 -11.11 -0.74 0.93
C LEU A 40 -12.23 -0.22 0.01
N PRO A 41 -11.90 0.30 -1.19
CA PRO A 41 -12.89 0.60 -2.22
C PRO A 41 -13.72 -0.64 -2.56
N SER A 42 -14.99 -0.44 -2.89
CA SER A 42 -15.89 -1.54 -3.27
C SER A 42 -17.02 -1.03 -4.17
N GLY A 43 -17.84 -1.95 -4.69
CA GLY A 43 -18.92 -1.67 -5.62
C GLY A 43 -18.48 -1.74 -7.09
N TYR A 44 -19.37 -1.31 -7.98
CA TYR A 44 -19.18 -1.38 -9.44
C TYR A 44 -18.90 0.00 -10.07
N LEU A 45 -19.08 1.08 -9.32
CA LEU A 45 -18.85 2.44 -9.81
C LEU A 45 -17.44 2.89 -9.45
N LEU A 46 -16.67 3.22 -10.47
CA LEU A 46 -15.25 3.54 -10.30
C LEU A 46 -15.02 4.88 -9.60
N ASP A 47 -15.84 5.92 -9.83
CA ASP A 47 -15.65 7.23 -9.20
C ASP A 47 -15.84 7.22 -7.67
N PRO A 48 -16.92 6.62 -7.12
CA PRO A 48 -17.02 6.38 -5.68
C PRO A 48 -15.88 5.54 -5.10
N ALA A 49 -15.39 4.55 -5.87
CA ALA A 49 -14.24 3.73 -5.46
C ALA A 49 -12.96 4.58 -5.33
N PHE A 50 -12.66 5.44 -6.30
CA PHE A 50 -11.54 6.39 -6.21
C PHE A 50 -11.71 7.40 -5.07
N ALA A 51 -12.93 7.86 -4.80
CA ALA A 51 -13.19 8.75 -3.65
C ALA A 51 -12.89 8.04 -2.32
N THR A 52 -13.35 6.80 -2.18
CA THR A 52 -13.06 5.93 -1.01
C THR A 52 -11.56 5.70 -0.87
N ALA A 53 -10.87 5.36 -1.96
CA ALA A 53 -9.42 5.16 -1.98
C ALA A 53 -8.67 6.39 -1.43
N ARG A 54 -9.04 7.60 -1.89
CA ARG A 54 -8.41 8.84 -1.43
C ARG A 54 -8.73 9.13 0.04
N GLN A 55 -9.96 8.90 0.48
CA GLN A 55 -10.34 9.07 1.88
C GLN A 55 -9.55 8.13 2.80
N THR A 56 -9.46 6.84 2.45
CA THR A 56 -8.71 5.85 3.22
C THR A 56 -7.23 6.19 3.25
N LEU A 57 -6.62 6.49 2.10
CA LEU A 57 -5.18 6.76 2.02
C LEU A 57 -4.77 8.11 2.65
N ALA A 58 -5.69 9.06 2.78
CA ALA A 58 -5.45 10.32 3.48
C ALA A 58 -5.27 10.11 5.00
N ASN A 59 -5.77 9.01 5.55
CA ASN A 59 -5.40 8.58 6.89
C ASN A 59 -3.98 7.98 6.86
N ARG A 60 -3.05 8.62 7.58
CA ARG A 60 -1.65 8.18 7.67
C ARG A 60 -1.50 6.75 8.17
N GLU A 61 -2.40 6.31 9.05
CA GLU A 61 -2.38 4.95 9.59
C GLU A 61 -2.82 3.90 8.56
N CYS A 62 -3.43 4.32 7.45
CA CYS A 62 -3.87 3.46 6.35
C CYS A 62 -3.02 3.59 5.08
N SER A 63 -2.01 4.47 5.05
CA SER A 63 -1.20 4.71 3.85
C SER A 63 -0.48 3.45 3.35
N TYR A 64 -0.18 2.49 4.22
CA TYR A 64 0.42 1.20 3.85
C TYR A 64 -0.46 0.36 2.91
N GLN A 65 -1.77 0.63 2.87
CA GLN A 65 -2.74 -0.06 2.00
C GLN A 65 -2.67 0.37 0.53
N PHE A 66 -1.76 1.28 0.16
CA PHE A 66 -1.70 1.83 -1.20
C PHE A 66 -1.72 0.76 -2.29
N GLU A 67 -0.88 -0.27 -2.16
CA GLU A 67 -0.81 -1.35 -3.16
C GLU A 67 -2.12 -2.14 -3.25
N THR A 68 -2.68 -2.53 -2.10
CA THR A 68 -3.98 -3.24 -2.03
C THR A 68 -5.06 -2.41 -2.70
N ILE A 69 -5.17 -1.13 -2.34
CA ILE A 69 -6.17 -0.21 -2.88
C ILE A 69 -5.99 -0.01 -4.39
N PHE A 70 -4.76 0.13 -4.87
CA PHE A 70 -4.49 0.27 -6.31
C PHE A 70 -4.95 -0.97 -7.08
N LYS A 71 -4.67 -2.18 -6.56
CA LYS A 71 -5.13 -3.44 -7.15
C LYS A 71 -6.65 -3.57 -7.12
N THR A 72 -7.30 -3.22 -6.01
CA THR A 72 -8.77 -3.21 -5.92
C THR A 72 -9.41 -2.25 -6.93
N LEU A 73 -8.79 -1.10 -7.20
CA LEU A 73 -9.28 -0.18 -8.22
C LEU A 73 -9.14 -0.76 -9.63
N LEU A 74 -8.06 -1.50 -9.92
CA LEU A 74 -7.94 -2.25 -11.17
C LEU A 74 -9.09 -3.25 -11.31
N ASP A 75 -9.34 -4.05 -10.27
CA ASP A 75 -10.41 -5.06 -10.28
C ASP A 75 -11.81 -4.44 -10.50
N ILE A 76 -12.09 -3.30 -9.85
CA ILE A 76 -13.37 -2.57 -10.04
C ILE A 76 -13.47 -2.03 -11.47
N SER A 77 -12.37 -1.52 -12.03
CA SER A 77 -12.37 -0.93 -13.37
C SER A 77 -12.57 -1.95 -14.49
N GLU A 78 -12.30 -3.23 -14.26
CA GLU A 78 -12.60 -4.32 -15.20
C GLU A 78 -14.10 -4.44 -15.51
N GLY A 79 -14.97 -3.93 -14.63
CA GLY A 79 -16.42 -3.87 -14.86
C GLY A 79 -16.89 -2.82 -15.87
N ASP A 80 -16.08 -1.79 -16.14
CA ASP A 80 -16.39 -0.71 -17.10
C ASP A 80 -15.10 -0.13 -17.71
N PRO A 81 -14.43 -0.90 -18.61
CA PRO A 81 -13.13 -0.52 -19.15
C PRO A 81 -13.24 0.61 -20.18
N THR A 82 -12.56 1.72 -19.92
CA THR A 82 -12.55 2.89 -20.81
C THR A 82 -11.22 3.64 -20.74
N GLU A 83 -10.80 4.24 -21.85
CA GLU A 83 -9.50 4.93 -21.95
C GLU A 83 -9.38 6.06 -20.90
N ALA A 84 -10.49 6.69 -20.54
CA ALA A 84 -10.56 7.72 -19.50
C ALA A 84 -10.07 7.22 -18.12
N ASN A 85 -10.12 5.90 -17.86
CA ASN A 85 -9.64 5.33 -16.60
C ASN A 85 -8.14 5.56 -16.41
N LYS A 86 -7.33 5.61 -17.48
CA LYS A 86 -5.88 5.94 -17.39
C LYS A 86 -5.65 7.29 -16.70
N GLU A 87 -6.50 8.27 -17.00
CA GLU A 87 -6.43 9.59 -16.37
C GLU A 87 -6.81 9.52 -14.88
N LYS A 88 -7.81 8.72 -14.52
CA LYS A 88 -8.21 8.53 -13.10
C LYS A 88 -7.08 7.91 -12.28
N PHE A 89 -6.45 6.84 -12.78
CA PHE A 89 -5.29 6.22 -12.14
C PHE A 89 -4.09 7.19 -12.07
N SER A 90 -3.80 7.92 -13.15
CA SER A 90 -2.75 8.94 -13.16
C SER A 90 -2.99 10.03 -12.10
N LYS A 91 -4.23 10.54 -12.00
CA LYS A 91 -4.62 11.52 -10.97
C LYS A 91 -4.44 10.98 -9.56
N LEU A 92 -4.81 9.71 -9.31
CA LEU A 92 -4.58 9.07 -8.01
C LEU A 92 -3.09 9.01 -7.68
N LEU A 93 -2.24 8.58 -8.62
CA LEU A 93 -0.79 8.48 -8.42
C LEU A 93 -0.14 9.85 -8.16
N VAL A 94 -0.54 10.87 -8.92
CA VAL A 94 -0.06 12.25 -8.73
C VAL A 94 -0.46 12.79 -7.36
N TRP A 95 -1.70 12.53 -6.94
CA TRP A 95 -2.19 12.92 -5.62
C TRP A 95 -1.50 12.15 -4.50
N ALA A 96 -1.37 10.82 -4.59
CA ALA A 96 -0.74 10.00 -3.56
C ALA A 96 0.73 10.42 -3.34
N LYS A 97 1.44 10.72 -4.43
CA LYS A 97 2.77 11.33 -4.39
C LYS A 97 2.77 12.68 -3.68
N SER A 98 1.82 13.57 -3.96
CA SER A 98 1.78 14.89 -3.33
C SER A 98 1.45 14.84 -1.84
N GLN A 99 0.76 13.79 -1.39
CA GLN A 99 0.51 13.53 0.04
C GLN A 99 1.67 12.80 0.75
N GLY A 100 2.71 12.39 0.02
CA GLY A 100 3.82 11.61 0.57
C GLY A 100 3.47 10.15 0.90
N ILE A 101 2.38 9.62 0.35
CA ILE A 101 1.97 8.20 0.52
C ILE A 101 2.90 7.29 -0.27
N ILE A 102 3.28 7.72 -1.47
CA ILE A 102 4.27 7.06 -2.33
C ILE A 102 5.33 8.05 -2.79
N SER A 103 6.50 7.54 -3.13
CA SER A 103 7.57 8.35 -3.72
C SER A 103 7.28 8.72 -5.18
N LYS A 104 8.06 9.67 -5.72
CA LYS A 104 8.04 9.99 -7.16
C LYS A 104 8.39 8.79 -8.04
N ILE A 105 9.31 7.95 -7.58
CA ILE A 105 9.77 6.75 -8.30
C ILE A 105 8.61 5.74 -8.36
N GLN A 106 8.02 5.40 -7.21
CA GLN A 106 6.87 4.50 -7.14
C GLN A 106 5.70 4.98 -8.01
N ALA A 107 5.36 6.27 -7.98
CA ALA A 107 4.29 6.82 -8.81
C ALA A 107 4.55 6.59 -10.32
N LYS A 108 5.80 6.76 -10.77
CA LYS A 108 6.21 6.48 -12.15
C LYS A 108 6.16 4.98 -12.44
N GLU A 109 6.61 4.14 -11.52
CA GLU A 109 6.62 2.69 -11.67
C GLU A 109 5.22 2.11 -11.77
N TYR A 110 4.29 2.49 -10.89
CA TYR A 110 2.89 2.05 -10.99
C TYR A 110 2.27 2.43 -12.32
N TYR A 111 2.46 3.67 -12.78
CA TYR A 111 1.93 4.07 -14.09
C TYR A 111 2.60 3.30 -15.23
N THR A 112 3.91 3.11 -15.18
CA THR A 112 4.67 2.43 -16.25
C THR A 112 4.30 0.95 -16.32
N ARG A 113 4.25 0.28 -15.17
CA ARG A 113 3.90 -1.13 -15.02
C ARG A 113 2.52 -1.44 -15.60
N TYR A 114 1.51 -0.64 -15.26
CA TYR A 114 0.11 -0.95 -15.64
C TYR A 114 -0.39 -0.23 -16.90
N PHE A 115 0.09 0.98 -17.21
CA PHE A 115 -0.51 1.86 -18.24
C PHE A 115 0.47 2.37 -19.30
N SER A 116 1.70 1.82 -19.36
CA SER A 116 2.68 2.10 -20.41
C SER A 116 3.10 0.83 -21.13
N HIS A 117 3.52 0.97 -22.38
CA HIS A 117 4.15 -0.12 -23.13
C HIS A 117 5.57 -0.45 -22.64
N ARG A 118 6.23 0.46 -21.91
CA ARG A 118 7.61 0.27 -21.42
C ARG A 118 7.63 -0.68 -20.22
N PHE A 119 8.71 -1.43 -20.09
CA PHE A 119 8.92 -2.36 -18.98
C PHE A 119 9.81 -1.73 -17.90
N ILE A 120 9.40 -1.84 -16.63
CA ILE A 120 10.24 -1.45 -15.48
C ILE A 120 11.20 -2.56 -15.07
N SER A 121 10.85 -3.82 -15.38
CA SER A 121 11.64 -5.03 -15.13
C SER A 121 12.82 -5.21 -16.10
N LEU A 122 13.03 -4.26 -17.02
CA LEU A 122 14.21 -4.27 -17.86
C LEU A 122 15.43 -3.82 -17.07
N PRO A 123 16.57 -4.52 -17.21
CA PRO A 123 17.84 -4.02 -16.72
C PRO A 123 18.12 -2.64 -17.30
N ASP A 124 18.52 -1.70 -16.43
CA ASP A 124 18.89 -0.34 -16.83
C ASP A 124 20.40 -0.17 -17.02
N ASP A 125 21.19 -1.20 -16.69
CA ASP A 125 22.62 -1.21 -16.92
C ASP A 125 22.98 -1.80 -18.29
N TYR A 126 24.13 -1.36 -18.82
CA TYR A 126 24.62 -1.79 -20.13
C TYR A 126 25.33 -3.15 -20.09
N GLN A 127 25.23 -3.92 -19.00
CA GLN A 127 25.94 -5.18 -18.81
C GLN A 127 25.10 -6.37 -19.26
N THR A 128 24.79 -6.45 -20.54
CA THR A 128 23.91 -7.50 -21.08
C THR A 128 24.40 -8.92 -20.77
N CYS A 129 25.71 -9.20 -20.89
CA CYS A 129 26.26 -10.53 -20.62
C CYS A 129 26.10 -11.00 -19.16
N SER A 130 26.06 -10.10 -18.18
CA SER A 130 25.91 -10.51 -16.77
C SER A 130 24.51 -11.05 -16.44
N TYR A 131 23.52 -10.78 -17.29
CA TYR A 131 22.16 -11.28 -17.12
C TYR A 131 21.95 -12.67 -17.71
N CYS A 132 22.89 -13.20 -18.51
CA CYS A 132 22.69 -14.45 -19.23
C CYS A 132 22.48 -15.66 -18.31
N SER A 133 23.17 -15.71 -17.17
CA SER A 133 22.97 -16.78 -16.18
C SER A 133 21.57 -16.75 -15.54
N ASN A 134 20.92 -15.59 -15.55
CA ASN A 134 19.62 -15.34 -14.91
C ASN A 134 18.50 -15.04 -15.93
N LEU A 135 18.74 -15.22 -17.23
CA LEU A 135 17.83 -14.82 -18.30
C LEU A 135 16.43 -15.45 -18.15
N LYS A 136 16.36 -16.70 -17.67
CA LYS A 136 15.08 -17.36 -17.39
C LYS A 136 14.24 -16.64 -16.32
N SER A 137 14.88 -16.20 -15.25
CA SER A 137 14.18 -15.44 -14.19
C SER A 137 13.68 -14.11 -14.73
N LEU A 138 14.56 -13.42 -15.46
CA LEU A 138 14.26 -12.11 -16.05
C LEU A 138 13.10 -12.16 -17.05
N ARG A 139 13.04 -13.20 -17.89
CA ARG A 139 11.87 -13.49 -18.75
C ARG A 139 10.59 -13.67 -17.95
N GLY A 140 10.66 -14.34 -16.80
CA GLY A 140 9.54 -14.49 -15.89
C GLY A 140 9.04 -13.15 -15.35
N ASP A 141 9.95 -12.25 -14.97
CA ASP A 141 9.61 -10.91 -14.50
C ASP A 141 8.94 -10.07 -15.60
N TRP A 142 9.44 -10.16 -16.84
CA TRP A 142 8.81 -9.48 -17.98
C TRP A 142 7.42 -10.03 -18.29
N GLN A 143 7.23 -11.35 -18.25
CA GLN A 143 5.91 -11.97 -18.45
C GLN A 143 4.92 -11.55 -17.36
N ALA A 144 5.36 -11.52 -16.11
CA ALA A 144 4.55 -11.03 -15.00
C ALA A 144 4.18 -9.54 -15.20
N GLU A 145 5.13 -8.70 -15.64
CA GLU A 145 4.83 -7.32 -15.96
C GLU A 145 3.89 -7.17 -17.17
N LEU A 146 3.98 -8.02 -18.19
CA LEU A 146 3.02 -8.01 -19.31
C LEU A 146 1.61 -8.36 -18.83
N ALA A 147 1.46 -9.28 -17.88
CA ALA A 147 0.17 -9.58 -17.26
C ALA A 147 -0.36 -8.37 -16.44
N ASP A 148 0.51 -7.65 -15.72
CA ASP A 148 0.15 -6.38 -15.09
C ASP A 148 -0.33 -5.35 -16.15
N LYS A 149 0.37 -5.25 -17.29
CA LYS A 149 -0.04 -4.39 -18.42
C LYS A 149 -1.37 -4.81 -19.00
N GLU A 150 -1.68 -6.11 -19.10
CA GLU A 150 -2.98 -6.58 -19.57
C GLU A 150 -4.09 -6.09 -18.65
N ARG A 151 -3.92 -6.24 -17.32
CA ARG A 151 -4.89 -5.73 -16.33
C ARG A 151 -5.10 -4.23 -16.42
N GLY A 152 -4.03 -3.44 -16.58
CA GLY A 152 -4.16 -1.98 -16.66
C GLY A 152 -4.62 -1.48 -18.04
N LEU A 153 -3.94 -1.86 -19.11
CA LEU A 153 -4.24 -1.38 -20.46
C LEU A 153 -5.53 -1.99 -20.99
N VAL A 154 -5.71 -3.31 -20.93
CA VAL A 154 -6.91 -3.96 -21.47
C VAL A 154 -8.03 -3.95 -20.44
N GLY A 155 -7.76 -4.51 -19.25
CA GLY A 155 -8.74 -4.70 -18.18
C GLY A 155 -9.31 -3.40 -17.65
N ALA A 156 -8.49 -2.40 -17.36
CA ALA A 156 -8.97 -1.13 -16.80
C ALA A 156 -9.27 -0.07 -17.87
N ALA A 157 -8.51 -0.04 -18.97
CA ALA A 157 -8.52 1.07 -19.91
C ALA A 157 -9.02 0.76 -21.33
N ASN A 158 -9.29 -0.50 -21.68
CA ASN A 158 -9.61 -0.93 -23.05
C ASN A 158 -8.61 -0.46 -24.13
N ASP A 159 -7.37 -0.15 -23.75
CA ASP A 159 -6.27 0.32 -24.59
C ASP A 159 -5.50 -0.87 -25.19
N LYS A 160 -6.17 -1.57 -26.11
CA LYS A 160 -5.62 -2.75 -26.79
C LYS A 160 -4.41 -2.40 -27.68
N VAL A 161 -4.35 -1.17 -28.17
CA VAL A 161 -3.25 -0.70 -29.05
C VAL A 161 -1.95 -0.60 -28.26
N THR A 162 -1.98 0.06 -27.10
CA THR A 162 -0.78 0.15 -26.26
C THR A 162 -0.38 -1.21 -25.70
N TYR A 163 -1.36 -2.08 -25.39
CA TYR A 163 -1.07 -3.46 -24.97
C TYR A 163 -0.38 -4.28 -26.07
N ALA A 164 -0.90 -4.24 -27.31
CA ALA A 164 -0.27 -4.91 -28.44
C ALA A 164 1.17 -4.44 -28.64
N LYS A 165 1.41 -3.13 -28.51
CA LYS A 165 2.78 -2.57 -28.53
C LYS A 165 3.66 -3.14 -27.42
N ALA A 166 3.15 -3.28 -26.20
CA ALA A 166 3.90 -3.87 -25.09
C ALA A 166 4.26 -5.34 -25.35
N SER A 167 3.33 -6.11 -25.90
CA SER A 167 3.55 -7.51 -26.29
C SER A 167 4.61 -7.64 -27.39
N ASP A 168 4.56 -6.77 -28.40
CA ASP A 168 5.55 -6.71 -29.47
C ASP A 168 6.93 -6.30 -28.93
N ASP A 169 6.97 -5.31 -28.04
CA ASP A 169 8.21 -4.87 -27.40
C ASP A 169 8.83 -6.00 -26.57
N LEU A 170 8.05 -6.77 -25.81
CA LEU A 170 8.54 -7.95 -25.08
C LEU A 170 9.14 -9.00 -26.02
N THR A 171 8.45 -9.30 -27.13
CA THR A 171 8.94 -10.28 -28.11
C THR A 171 10.30 -9.86 -28.68
N LYS A 172 10.48 -8.57 -28.96
CA LYS A 172 11.76 -8.02 -29.45
C LYS A 172 12.84 -8.07 -28.38
N LEU A 173 12.50 -7.72 -27.14
CA LEU A 173 13.42 -7.75 -26.00
C LEU A 173 13.94 -9.16 -25.75
N ASP A 174 13.05 -10.15 -25.81
CA ASP A 174 13.41 -11.55 -25.64
C ASP A 174 14.40 -12.02 -26.71
N LEU A 175 14.12 -11.72 -27.98
CA LEU A 175 15.00 -12.05 -29.10
C LEU A 175 16.37 -11.37 -28.98
N ILE A 176 16.40 -10.08 -28.65
CA ILE A 176 17.66 -9.32 -28.52
C ILE A 176 18.50 -9.89 -27.38
N MET A 177 17.88 -10.20 -26.24
CA MET A 177 18.59 -10.70 -25.06
C MET A 177 19.10 -12.12 -25.27
N GLU A 178 18.34 -12.96 -25.97
CA GLU A 178 18.80 -14.30 -26.38
C GLU A 178 20.02 -14.21 -27.32
N ALA A 179 19.91 -13.43 -28.39
CA ALA A 179 21.01 -13.26 -29.35
C ALA A 179 22.26 -12.64 -28.68
N ALA A 180 22.09 -11.70 -27.76
CA ALA A 180 23.20 -11.13 -26.99
C ALA A 180 23.87 -12.19 -26.12
N CYS A 181 23.10 -13.05 -25.44
CA CYS A 181 23.67 -14.12 -24.62
C CYS A 181 24.38 -15.20 -25.42
N ASP A 182 23.87 -15.53 -26.62
CA ASP A 182 24.56 -16.44 -27.54
C ASP A 182 25.92 -15.86 -27.97
N ALA A 183 25.99 -14.56 -28.25
CA ALA A 183 27.23 -13.88 -28.58
C ALA A 183 28.24 -13.91 -27.42
N CYS A 184 27.79 -13.66 -26.18
CA CYS A 184 28.67 -13.70 -25.00
C CYS A 184 29.25 -15.10 -24.72
N GLN A 185 28.60 -16.18 -25.17
CA GLN A 185 29.09 -17.56 -25.00
C GLN A 185 30.05 -18.00 -26.12
N ALA A 186 30.10 -17.26 -27.22
CA ALA A 186 30.98 -17.53 -28.35
C ALA A 186 32.39 -16.94 -28.17
N GLU A 187 32.60 -16.12 -27.14
CA GLU A 187 33.88 -15.55 -26.71
C GLU A 187 34.58 -16.40 -25.63
#